data_AF-A0A7S5DR22-F1
#
_entry.id   AF-A0A7S5DR22-F1
#
_cell.length_a   1.000
_cell.length_b   1.000
_cell.length_c   1.000
_cell.angle_alpha   90.00
_cell.angle_beta   90.00
_cell.angle_gamma   90.00
#
_symmetry.space_group_name_H-M   'P 1'
#
loop_
_entity.id
_entity.type
_entity.pdbx_description
1 polymer ?
#
loop_
_entity_poly.entity_id
_entity_poly.type
_entity_poly.pdbx_seq_one_letter_code
_entity_poly.pdbx_strand_id
1 'polypeptide(L)' 'MDPARQLQWAKGYAKRCGLIHTDFRSLKRTIKDSAYWYSRIADSNRLDV' A
#
# COMPACT_ATOMS: atom_id res chain seq x y z
N MET A 1 14.31 -10.09 -8.69
CA MET A 1 13.62 -9.60 -7.47
C MET A 1 12.82 -8.36 -7.84
N ASP A 2 11.49 -8.44 -7.74
CA ASP A 2 10.56 -7.32 -8.01
C ASP A 2 10.69 -6.26 -6.91
N PRO A 3 11.03 -5.00 -7.24
CA PRO A 3 11.35 -3.96 -6.27
C PRO A 3 10.15 -3.47 -5.43
N ALA A 4 8.92 -3.92 -5.72
CA ALA A 4 7.68 -3.32 -5.23
C ALA A 4 6.90 -4.12 -4.19
N ARG A 5 7.59 -4.78 -3.26
CA ARG A 5 7.02 -5.83 -2.43
C ARG A 5 6.89 -5.45 -0.96
N GLN A 6 5.82 -5.80 -0.26
CA GLN A 6 5.72 -5.53 1.18
C GLN A 6 5.88 -6.82 1.98
N LEU A 7 6.42 -6.74 3.19
CA LEU A 7 6.59 -7.91 4.05
C LEU A 7 5.23 -8.37 4.58
N GLN A 8 4.90 -9.64 4.30
CA GLN A 8 3.69 -10.33 4.70
C GLN A 8 4.07 -11.61 5.44
N TRP A 9 4.52 -11.52 6.69
CA TRP A 9 4.84 -12.65 7.59
C TRP A 9 5.42 -13.87 6.85
N ALA A 10 4.76 -15.03 6.93
CA ALA A 10 5.17 -16.28 6.29
C ALA A 10 5.29 -16.20 4.74
N LYS A 11 4.65 -15.21 4.10
CA LYS A 11 4.70 -15.00 2.64
C LYS A 11 5.85 -14.08 2.21
N GLY A 12 6.64 -13.59 3.16
CA GLY A 12 7.74 -12.67 2.88
C GLY A 12 7.28 -11.50 2.02
N TYR A 13 8.08 -11.16 1.02
CA TYR A 13 7.81 -10.05 0.10
C TYR A 13 6.89 -10.45 -1.07
N ALA A 14 6.38 -11.68 -1.16
CA ALA A 14 5.71 -12.16 -2.37
C ALA A 14 4.42 -11.40 -2.74
N LYS A 15 3.76 -10.76 -1.78
CA LYS A 15 2.43 -10.15 -1.97
C LYS A 15 2.46 -8.64 -1.72
N ARG A 16 1.74 -7.87 -2.55
CA ARG A 16 1.59 -6.41 -2.42
C ARG A 16 0.24 -6.10 -1.77
N CYS A 17 0.19 -5.75 -0.48
CA CYS A 17 -1.09 -5.61 0.23
C CYS A 17 -1.34 -4.29 0.99
N GLY A 18 -0.37 -3.40 1.14
CA GLY A 18 -0.57 -2.12 1.82
C GLY A 18 -0.87 -0.95 0.88
N LEU A 19 -1.31 0.15 1.48
CA LEU A 19 -1.72 1.40 0.82
C LEU A 19 -0.56 2.19 0.19
N ILE A 20 0.67 1.97 0.65
CA ILE A 20 1.87 2.65 0.15
C ILE A 20 2.76 1.62 -0.56
N HIS A 21 3.22 1.94 -1.76
CA HIS A 21 4.28 1.20 -2.43
C HIS A 21 5.63 1.75 -1.98
N THR A 22 6.54 0.86 -1.56
CA THR A 22 7.93 1.20 -1.29
C THR A 22 8.79 0.48 -2.32
N ASP A 23 9.68 1.22 -2.98
CA ASP A 23 10.77 0.64 -3.75
C ASP A 23 11.91 0.26 -2.79
N PHE A 24 12.25 -1.02 -2.70
CA PHE A 24 13.25 -1.51 -1.75
C PHE A 24 14.70 -1.19 -2.16
N ARG A 25 14.92 -0.79 -3.41
CA ARG A 25 16.25 -0.37 -3.88
C ARG A 25 16.57 1.05 -3.47
N SER A 26 15.58 1.94 -3.52
CA SER A 26 15.74 3.38 -3.28
C SER A 26 15.07 3.88 -1.99
N LEU A 27 14.26 3.05 -1.35
CA LEU A 27 13.35 3.40 -0.25
C LEU A 27 12.30 4.46 -0.60
N LYS A 28 12.17 4.82 -1.89
CA LYS A 28 11.14 5.75 -2.35
C LYS A 28 9.75 5.18 -2.08
N ARG A 29 8.85 6.04 -1.58
CA ARG A 29 7.45 5.71 -1.31
C ARG A 29 6.54 6.37 -2.33
N THR A 30 5.58 5.60 -2.83
CA THR A 30 4.52 6.07 -3.73
C THR A 30 3.17 5.71 -3.11
N ILE A 31 2.32 6.71 -2.94
CA ILE A 31 0.96 6.54 -2.43
C ILE A 31 0.12 5.89 -3.54
N LYS A 32 -0.60 4.81 -3.22
CA LYS A 32 -1.49 4.14 -4.18
C LYS A 32 -2.87 4.80 -4.21
N ASP A 33 -3.60 4.58 -5.29
CA ASP A 33 -4.99 5.07 -5.43
C ASP A 33 -5.90 4.56 -4.30
N SER A 34 -5.68 3.32 -3.84
CA SER A 34 -6.41 2.77 -2.69
C SER A 34 -6.17 3.55 -1.39
N ALA A 35 -5.00 4.18 -1.24
CA ALA A 35 -4.72 5.03 -0.10
C ALA A 35 -5.50 6.34 -0.16
N TYR A 36 -5.59 6.96 -1.35
CA TYR A 36 -6.40 8.17 -1.54
C TYR A 36 -7.89 7.89 -1.36
N TRP A 37 -8.38 6.76 -1.88
CA TRP A 37 -9.75 6.31 -1.65
C TRP A 37 -10.02 6.09 -0.15
N TYR A 38 -9.15 5.36 0.54
CA TYR A 38 -9.29 5.13 1.98
C TYR A 38 -9.19 6.41 2.82
N SER A 39 -8.33 7.35 2.41
CA SER A 39 -8.20 8.66 3.08
C SER A 39 -9.51 9.44 3.05
N ARG A 40 -10.25 9.40 1.94
CA ARG A 40 -11.55 10.08 1.84
C ARG A 40 -12.58 9.46 2.78
N ILE A 41 -12.62 8.13 2.85
CA ILE A 41 -13.52 7.40 3.75
C ILE A 41 -13.20 7.70 5.22
N ALA A 42 -11.92 7.72 5.57
CA ALA A 42 -11.47 8.01 6.92
C ALA A 42 -11.81 9.46 7.33
N ASP A 43 -11.65 10.41 6.42
CA ASP A 43 -11.99 11.83 6.63
C ASP A 43 -13.50 12.05 6.76
N SER A 44 -14.31 11.39 5.90
CA SER A 44 -15.77 11.52 5.93
C SER A 44 -16.45 10.65 6.98
N ASN A 45 -15.74 9.68 7.57
CA ASN A 45 -16.27 8.60 8.39
C ASN A 45 -17.53 7.94 7.78
N ARG A 46 -17.54 7.82 6.45
CA ARG A 46 -18.67 7.31 5.68
C ARG A 46 -18.18 6.47 4.52
N LEU A 47 -18.79 5.30 4.36
CA LEU A 47 -18.55 4.40 3.24
C LEU A 47 -19.76 4.40 2.32
N ASP A 48 -19.59 4.95 1.12
CA ASP A 48 -20.61 4.92 0.06
C ASP A 48 -20.21 3.81 -0.93
N VAL A 49 -20.96 2.71 -0.95
CA VAL A 49 -20.70 1.50 -1.75
C VAL A 49 -21.96 1.00 -2.43
#